data_AF-A0A1Z9XAR7-F1
#
_entry.id   AF-A0A1Z9XAR7-F1
#
_cell.length_a   1.000
_cell.length_b   1.000
_cell.length_c   1.000
_cell.angle_alpha   90.00
_cell.angle_beta   90.00
_cell.angle_gamma   90.00
#
_symmetry.space_group_name_H-M   'P 1'
#
loop_
_entity.id
_entity.type
_entity.pdbx_description
1 polymer ?
#
loop_
_entity_poly.entity_id
_entity_poly.type
_entity_poly.pdbx_seq_one_letter_code
_entity_poly.pdbx_strand_id
1 'polypeptide(L)'
;MGVSVGDHVIFKREVINKQFLVEFGTSGAFLSYKVVGIEDNAVTLQPDFGYPFKVPINDVERRPTDYDPDKLVADLADRINAFEHFTS
;
A
#
# COMPACT_ATOMS: atom_id res chain seq x y z
N MET A 1 7.67 9.40 -14.75
CA MET A 1 8.72 9.03 -13.78
C MET A 1 8.25 7.77 -13.09
N GLY A 2 8.94 6.66 -13.34
CA GLY A 2 8.45 5.32 -13.01
C GLY A 2 8.99 4.77 -11.70
N VAL A 3 8.30 3.76 -11.18
CA VAL A 3 8.73 2.89 -10.08
C VAL A 3 10.15 2.35 -10.35
N SER A 4 10.96 2.24 -9.30
CA SER A 4 12.36 1.79 -9.36
C SER A 4 12.63 0.65 -8.37
N VAL A 5 13.67 -0.15 -8.63
CA VAL A 5 14.10 -1.19 -7.68
C VAL A 5 14.50 -0.53 -6.35
N GLY A 6 13.97 -1.07 -5.25
CA GLY A 6 14.12 -0.51 -3.91
C GLY A 6 12.96 0.38 -3.45
N ASP A 7 12.09 0.84 -4.36
CA ASP A 7 10.90 1.61 -4.00
C ASP A 7 9.92 0.73 -3.21
N HIS A 8 9.15 1.39 -2.33
CA HIS A 8 7.93 0.81 -1.78
C HIS A 8 6.74 1.27 -2.60
N VAL A 9 5.90 0.32 -2.99
CA VAL A 9 4.73 0.55 -3.84
C VAL A 9 3.47 -0.04 -3.21
N ILE A 10 2.33 0.46 -3.65
CA ILE A 10 0.99 -0.05 -3.37
C ILE A 10 0.28 -0.30 -4.70
N PHE A 11 -0.76 -1.13 -4.70
CA PHE A 11 -1.63 -1.25 -5.87
C PHE A 11 -2.44 0.03 -6.07
N LYS A 12 -2.57 0.46 -7.32
CA LYS A 12 -3.40 1.62 -7.63
C LYS A 12 -4.85 1.29 -7.36
N ARG A 13 -5.61 2.28 -6.90
CA ARG A 13 -7.01 2.07 -6.54
C ARG A 13 -7.86 1.59 -7.73
N GLU A 14 -7.56 2.02 -8.94
CA GLU A 14 -8.30 1.66 -10.16
C GLU A 14 -8.16 0.19 -10.59
N VAL A 15 -7.09 -0.50 -10.17
CA VAL A 15 -6.92 -1.94 -10.48
C VAL A 15 -7.55 -2.84 -9.44
N ILE A 16 -7.85 -2.32 -8.25
CA ILE A 16 -8.49 -3.08 -7.18
C ILE A 16 -9.96 -3.34 -7.54
N ASN A 17 -10.23 -4.56 -8.01
CA ASN A 17 -11.56 -5.07 -8.31
C ASN A 17 -11.78 -6.43 -7.64
N LYS A 18 -12.99 -7.00 -7.74
CA LYS A 18 -13.32 -8.28 -7.09
C LYS A 18 -12.41 -9.43 -7.54
N GLN A 19 -12.05 -9.51 -8.82
CA GLN A 19 -11.16 -10.57 -9.32
C GLN A 19 -9.75 -10.42 -8.75
N PHE A 20 -9.24 -9.20 -8.75
CA PHE A 20 -7.93 -8.86 -8.17
C PHE A 20 -7.86 -9.20 -6.68
N LEU A 21 -8.89 -8.85 -5.92
CA LEU A 21 -8.98 -9.16 -4.49
C LEU A 21 -9.05 -10.67 -4.20
N VAL A 22 -9.61 -11.46 -5.12
CA VAL A 22 -9.61 -12.93 -5.00
C VAL A 22 -8.22 -13.49 -5.29
N GLU A 23 -7.50 -12.94 -6.26
CA GLU A 23 -6.17 -13.38 -6.66
C GLU A 23 -5.11 -13.07 -5.60
N PHE A 24 -5.11 -11.85 -5.06
CA PHE A 24 -4.07 -11.36 -4.15
C PHE A 24 -4.52 -11.28 -2.68
N GLY A 25 -5.81 -11.53 -2.41
CA GLY A 25 -6.40 -11.34 -1.10
C GLY A 25 -6.64 -9.86 -0.78
N THR A 26 -7.70 -9.59 -0.01
CA THR A 26 -8.06 -8.21 0.39
C THR A 26 -6.93 -7.53 1.11
N SER A 27 -6.28 -8.22 2.06
CA SER A 27 -5.15 -7.66 2.80
C SER A 27 -3.97 -7.37 1.87
N GLY A 28 -3.67 -8.24 0.91
CA GLY A 28 -2.59 -8.04 -0.05
C GLY A 28 -2.79 -6.77 -0.89
N ALA A 29 -3.98 -6.57 -1.45
CA ALA A 29 -4.24 -5.43 -2.32
C ALA A 29 -3.99 -4.04 -1.68
N PHE A 30 -3.99 -3.94 -0.34
CA PHE A 30 -3.75 -2.69 0.39
C PHE A 30 -2.39 -2.63 1.11
N LEU A 31 -1.54 -3.64 0.97
CA LEU A 31 -0.21 -3.67 1.58
C LEU A 31 0.81 -2.88 0.75
N SER A 32 1.85 -2.45 1.45
CA SER A 32 3.06 -1.89 0.86
C SER A 32 4.00 -3.03 0.49
N TYR A 33 4.59 -2.96 -0.70
CA TYR A 33 5.49 -3.97 -1.22
C TYR A 33 6.81 -3.34 -1.65
N LYS A 34 7.93 -4.05 -1.43
CA LYS A 34 9.23 -3.61 -1.92
C LYS A 34 9.44 -4.11 -3.35
N VAL A 35 9.87 -3.23 -4.24
CA VAL A 35 10.23 -3.60 -5.62
C VAL A 35 11.62 -4.22 -5.61
N VAL A 36 11.71 -5.48 -6.02
CA VAL A 36 12.98 -6.24 -6.06
C VAL A 36 13.47 -6.52 -7.48
N GLY A 37 12.64 -6.29 -8.50
CA GLY A 37 13.02 -6.43 -9.91
C GLY A 37 12.04 -5.72 -10.83
N ILE A 38 12.51 -5.34 -12.01
CA ILE A 38 11.71 -4.73 -13.08
C ILE A 38 12.16 -5.33 -14.40
N GLU A 39 11.23 -5.93 -15.14
CA GLU A 39 11.47 -6.59 -16.44
C GLU A 39 10.24 -6.37 -17.32
N ASP A 40 10.42 -5.94 -18.57
CA ASP A 40 9.40 -5.92 -19.62
C ASP A 40 7.97 -5.53 -19.17
N ASN A 41 7.81 -4.28 -18.69
CA ASN A 41 6.53 -3.73 -18.17
C ASN A 41 5.93 -4.46 -16.95
N ALA A 42 6.71 -5.31 -16.28
CA ALA A 42 6.33 -5.94 -15.03
C ALA A 42 7.30 -5.55 -13.90
N VAL A 43 6.79 -5.59 -12.67
CA VAL A 43 7.56 -5.44 -11.45
C VAL A 43 7.43 -6.69 -10.61
N THR A 44 8.55 -7.11 -10.02
CA THR A 44 8.58 -8.16 -9.00
C THR A 44 8.46 -7.50 -7.64
N LEU A 45 7.39 -7.82 -6.93
CA LEU A 45 7.06 -7.31 -5.61
C LEU A 45 7.43 -8.32 -4.54
N GLN A 46 8.08 -7.86 -3.48
CA GLN A 46 8.37 -8.64 -2.28
C GLN A 46 7.45 -8.16 -1.14
N PRO A 47 6.51 -9.01 -0.65
CA PRO A 47 5.80 -8.75 0.59
C PRO A 47 6.72 -8.92 1.81
N ASP A 48 6.34 -8.30 2.93
CA ASP A 48 7.00 -8.52 4.23
C ASP A 48 6.87 -9.98 4.70
N PHE A 49 5.73 -10.61 4.37
CA PHE A 49 5.46 -12.02 4.64
C PHE A 49 5.00 -12.71 3.36
N GLY A 50 5.82 -13.62 2.84
CA GLY A 50 5.49 -14.43 1.67
C GLY A 50 6.58 -14.43 0.59
N TYR A 51 6.22 -15.00 -0.56
CA TYR A 51 7.11 -15.11 -1.71
C TYR A 51 6.94 -13.92 -2.66
N PRO A 52 8.02 -13.51 -3.34
CA PRO A 52 7.90 -12.47 -4.35
C PRO A 52 7.06 -12.93 -5.55
N PHE A 53 6.31 -12.00 -6.11
CA PHE A 53 5.39 -12.25 -7.23
C PHE A 53 5.45 -11.11 -8.24
N LYS A 54 5.06 -11.37 -9.48
CA LYS A 54 5.13 -10.40 -10.59
C LYS A 54 3.75 -9.80 -10.88
N VAL A 55 3.73 -8.50 -11.13
CA VAL A 55 2.53 -7.76 -11.57
C VAL A 55 2.89 -6.73 -12.64
N PRO A 56 1.95 -6.28 -13.47
CA PRO A 56 2.18 -5.17 -14.40
C PRO A 56 2.62 -3.90 -13.66
N ILE A 57 3.62 -3.19 -14.20
CA ILE A 57 4.14 -1.95 -13.61
C ILE A 57 3.07 -0.85 -13.55
N ASN A 58 2.07 -0.92 -14.44
CA ASN A 58 0.98 0.04 -14.49
C ASN A 58 -0.06 -0.17 -13.39
N ASP A 59 -0.04 -1.32 -12.72
CA ASP A 59 -1.00 -1.68 -11.67
C ASP A 59 -0.54 -1.16 -10.29
N VAL A 60 0.70 -0.66 -10.21
CA VAL A 60 1.30 -0.18 -8.96
C VAL A 60 1.67 1.30 -9.04
N GLU A 61 1.66 1.95 -7.88
CA GLU A 61 2.18 3.30 -7.70
C GLU A 61 3.09 3.36 -6.48
N ARG A 62 4.01 4.33 -6.45
CA ARG A 62 4.86 4.54 -5.28
C ARG A 62 3.97 4.82 -4.08
N ARG A 63 4.29 4.17 -2.97
CA ARG A 63 3.66 4.51 -1.69
C ARG A 63 3.93 5.99 -1.42
N PRO A 64 2.91 6.78 -1.08
CA PRO A 64 3.11 8.17 -0.69
C PRO A 64 4.10 8.22 0.48
N THR A 65 5.21 8.94 0.32
CA THR A 65 6.23 9.16 1.37
C THR A 65 5.69 9.98 2.53
N ASP A 66 4.62 10.74 2.28
CA ASP A 66 3.98 11.61 3.25
C ASP A 66 2.93 10.84 4.10
N TYR A 67 2.77 9.54 3.85
CA TYR A 67 1.88 8.67 4.63
C TYR A 67 2.61 8.18 5.88
N ASP A 68 2.49 8.99 6.94
CA ASP A 68 2.91 8.65 8.30
C ASP A 68 1.70 8.04 9.06
N PRO A 69 1.64 6.70 9.19
CA PRO A 69 0.55 6.04 9.90
C PRO A 69 0.54 6.39 11.39
N ASP A 70 1.69 6.70 12.00
CA ASP A 70 1.77 7.06 13.41
C ASP A 70 1.16 8.44 13.64
N LYS A 71 1.36 9.38 12.72
CA LYS A 71 0.71 10.69 12.73
C LYS A 71 -0.82 10.61 12.59
N LEU A 72 -1.33 9.72 11.73
CA LEU A 72 -2.78 9.50 11.59
C LEU A 72 -3.40 8.91 12.86
N VAL A 73 -2.70 7.99 13.52
CA VAL A 73 -3.15 7.41 14.79
C VAL A 73 -3.15 8.47 15.89
N ALA A 74 -2.11 9.32 15.95
CA ALA A 74 -2.05 10.44 16.89
C ALA A 74 -3.22 11.43 16.66
N ASP A 75 -3.45 11.86 15.41
CA ASP A 75 -4.56 12.75 15.07
C ASP A 75 -5.93 12.14 15.41
N LEU A 76 -6.09 10.83 15.25
CA LEU A 76 -7.33 10.15 15.60
C LEU A 76 -7.52 10.05 17.12
N ALA A 77 -6.45 9.74 17.86
CA ALA A 77 -6.47 9.70 19.32
C ALA A 77 -6.80 11.07 19.93
N ASP A 78 -6.20 12.14 19.40
CA ASP A 78 -6.48 13.51 19.83
C ASP A 78 -7.95 13.90 19.56
N ARG A 79 -8.51 13.49 18.42
CA ARG A 79 -9.92 13.73 18.10
C ARG A 79 -10.87 12.96 19.00
N ILE A 80 -10.52 11.73 19.40
CA ILE A 80 -11.32 10.92 20.33
C ILE A 80 -11.30 11.57 21.73
N ASN A 81 -10.12 11.93 22.23
CA ASN A 81 -9.98 12.65 23.52
C ASN A 81 -10.79 13.94 23.55
N ALA A 82 -10.73 14.74 22.47
CA ALA A 82 -11.50 15.96 22.37
C ALA A 82 -13.03 15.71 22.41
N PHE A 83 -13.49 14.59 21.85
CA PHE A 83 -14.90 14.21 21.87
C PHE A 83 -15.36 13.78 23.28
N GLU A 84 -14.54 12.98 23.98
CA GLU A 84 -14.84 12.51 25.34
C GLU A 84 -14.92 13.69 26.34
N HIS A 85 -14.04 14.68 26.19
CA HIS A 85 -14.04 15.87 27.04
C HIS A 85 -15.18 16.86 26.74
N PHE A 86 -15.81 16.82 25.56
CA PHE A 86 -16.95 17.68 25.23
C PHE A 86 -18.28 17.13 25.77
N THR A 87 -18.33 15.86 26.13
CA THR A 87 -19.52 15.16 26.65
C THR A 87 -19.58 15.04 28.18
N SER A 88 -18.59 15.58 28.90
CA SER A 88 -18.52 15.60 30.38
C SER A 88 -18.95 16.93 30.98
#